data_AF-A0A5N6ENF1-F1
#
_entry.id   AF-A0A5N6ENF1-F1
#
_cell.length_a   1.000
_cell.length_b   1.000
_cell.length_c   1.000
_cell.angle_alpha   90.00
_cell.angle_beta   90.00
_cell.angle_gamma   90.00
#
_symmetry.space_group_name_H-M   'P 1'
#
loop_
_entity.id
_entity.type
_entity.pdbx_description
1 polymer ?
#
loop_
_entity_poly.entity_id
_entity_poly.type
_entity_poly.pdbx_seq_one_letter_code
_entity_poly.pdbx_strand_id
1 'polypeptide(L)'
;MDSLFALGSTSRNRMSDQQLVTGLAIMISGYAQIQDGLSTSHWNIITSLAWFSSIIHIATLPYLSSYFAKKRWLWYIRVTLMSGLAIMLTIGLAAMGKVTGYLKDMSMPISCYFNAGPDALVNNPTQVFIMLVSEILVLGGLVTRLVQMSPTATDVSRSLLRSLGDIWVKGLVWACARLESSSKFVQAIFFPLVAFSLSMLCLVRCLLQFLGSAICGLLWLLFSLVWGTIRLSRARDNHVSEENSWAFEVLEVDNGQPNSTNNTMQLGEYLTTTDHPGNALQGISANNPSLQTRCDTIQSPTDSISSQLIQLCKTDIRTTTWYLSILCFIPIIMIGVVSATIALIFPPPAAIQLPEGDMDMSTDGILLDSLVAPAISVFIALASLLPIPWCWVIDSLDAAPLSQRHRMSVIRLAIDPGKTYVRARLVFFVCFLIMSITCPIFWIQYYIIPLGLFAALWGGVAVLFVCSALAFGVFHIVRRVYYTNNV
;
A
#
# COMPACT_ATOMS: atom_id res chain seq x y z
N MET A 1 -3.03 25.61 -27.97
CA MET A 1 -2.87 24.70 -26.82
C MET A 1 -2.75 23.24 -27.26
N ASP A 2 -3.55 22.76 -28.22
CA ASP A 2 -3.49 21.36 -28.69
C ASP A 2 -2.16 20.94 -29.33
N SER A 3 -1.47 21.84 -30.04
CA SER A 3 -0.16 21.60 -30.65
C SER A 3 0.97 21.48 -29.61
N LEU A 4 0.89 22.21 -28.49
CA LEU A 4 1.85 22.14 -27.39
C LEU A 4 1.62 20.88 -26.54
N PHE A 5 0.36 20.47 -26.36
CA PHE A 5 0.00 19.17 -25.79
C PHE A 5 0.45 18.01 -26.69
N ALA A 6 0.32 18.15 -28.01
CA ALA A 6 0.79 17.16 -28.98
C ALA A 6 2.31 16.99 -28.91
N LEU A 7 3.08 18.09 -28.90
CA LEU A 7 4.54 18.03 -28.76
C LEU A 7 4.98 17.40 -27.42
N GLY A 8 4.35 17.79 -26.31
CA GLY A 8 4.63 17.22 -24.98
C GLY A 8 4.18 15.76 -24.81
N SER A 9 3.21 15.29 -25.60
CA SER A 9 2.84 13.86 -25.64
C SER A 9 3.85 13.05 -26.46
N THR A 10 4.36 13.62 -27.56
CA THR A 10 5.29 12.93 -28.45
C THR A 10 6.66 12.74 -27.81
N SER A 11 7.16 13.73 -27.05
CA SER A 11 8.43 13.62 -26.31
C SER A 11 8.35 12.60 -25.17
N ARG A 12 7.26 12.59 -24.41
CA ARG A 12 7.05 11.61 -23.32
C ARG A 12 6.97 10.17 -23.83
N ASN A 13 6.38 9.95 -24.99
CA ASN A 13 6.31 8.62 -25.60
C ASN A 13 7.71 8.09 -25.94
N ARG A 14 8.56 8.93 -26.54
CA ARG A 14 9.94 8.57 -26.90
C ARG A 14 10.76 8.18 -25.67
N MET A 15 10.65 8.95 -24.58
CA MET A 15 11.39 8.67 -23.34
C MET A 15 10.96 7.34 -22.71
N SER A 16 9.66 7.04 -22.72
CA SER A 16 9.10 5.81 -22.16
C SER A 16 9.49 4.55 -22.93
N ASP A 17 9.46 4.63 -24.27
CA ASP A 17 9.84 3.51 -25.14
C ASP A 17 11.36 3.27 -25.07
N GLN A 18 12.15 4.34 -24.97
CA GLN A 18 13.60 4.24 -24.77
C GLN A 18 13.94 3.50 -23.47
N GLN A 19 13.26 3.81 -22.37
CA GLN A 19 13.49 3.12 -21.10
C GLN A 19 13.17 1.63 -21.19
N LEU A 20 12.03 1.25 -21.79
CA LEU A 20 11.69 -0.16 -22.00
C LEU A 20 12.77 -0.90 -22.80
N VAL A 21 13.22 -0.33 -23.93
CA VAL A 21 14.28 -0.93 -24.75
C VAL A 21 15.59 -1.03 -23.97
N THR A 22 15.95 0.02 -23.21
CA THR A 22 17.14 0.00 -22.35
C THR A 22 17.06 -1.09 -21.28
N GLY A 23 15.93 -1.21 -20.59
CA GLY A 23 15.73 -2.25 -19.56
C GLY A 23 15.83 -3.65 -20.15
N LEU A 24 15.26 -3.86 -21.34
CA LEU A 24 15.33 -5.14 -22.05
C LEU A 24 16.77 -5.45 -22.51
N ALA A 25 17.46 -4.47 -23.07
CA ALA A 25 18.86 -4.62 -23.50
C ALA A 25 19.78 -4.94 -22.32
N ILE A 26 19.59 -4.27 -21.16
CA ILE A 26 20.33 -4.55 -19.93
C ILE A 26 20.11 -5.99 -19.48
N MET A 27 18.86 -6.47 -19.44
CA MET A 27 18.57 -7.85 -19.06
C MET A 27 19.15 -8.85 -20.06
N ILE A 28 18.95 -8.67 -21.37
CA ILE A 28 19.50 -9.56 -22.40
C ILE A 28 21.02 -9.63 -22.31
N SER A 29 21.70 -8.50 -22.17
CA SER A 29 23.16 -8.44 -22.00
C SER A 29 23.61 -9.17 -20.73
N GLY A 30 22.91 -8.96 -19.61
CA GLY A 30 23.18 -9.69 -18.38
C GLY A 30 23.05 -11.20 -18.55
N TYR A 31 21.96 -11.67 -19.18
CA TYR A 31 21.74 -13.10 -19.42
C TYR A 31 22.79 -13.72 -20.34
N ALA A 32 23.23 -13.00 -21.37
CA ALA A 32 24.28 -13.47 -22.27
C ALA A 32 25.61 -13.71 -21.53
N GLN A 33 25.95 -12.85 -20.56
CA GLN A 33 27.20 -12.92 -19.80
C GLN A 33 27.17 -13.92 -18.63
N ILE A 34 26.04 -14.59 -18.36
CA ILE A 34 25.95 -15.58 -17.25
C ILE A 34 26.97 -16.70 -17.44
N GLN A 35 27.20 -17.15 -18.67
CA GLN A 35 28.14 -18.23 -18.98
C GLN A 35 29.60 -17.77 -18.85
N ASP A 36 29.86 -16.48 -19.02
CA ASP A 36 31.21 -15.88 -18.98
C ASP A 36 31.68 -15.57 -17.55
N GLY A 37 30.92 -16.01 -16.53
CA GLY A 37 31.30 -15.84 -15.13
C GLY A 37 30.89 -14.50 -14.52
N LEU A 38 29.81 -13.87 -15.00
CA LEU A 38 29.27 -12.64 -14.42
C LEU A 38 29.06 -12.78 -12.91
N SER A 39 29.69 -11.89 -12.12
CA SER A 39 29.58 -11.95 -10.66
C SER A 39 28.18 -11.58 -10.17
N THR A 40 27.84 -12.09 -8.99
CA THR A 40 26.52 -11.86 -8.38
C THR A 40 26.28 -10.39 -8.04
N SER A 41 27.34 -9.66 -7.63
CA SER A 41 27.30 -8.21 -7.40
C SER A 41 26.85 -7.45 -8.66
N HIS A 42 27.43 -7.76 -9.83
CA HIS A 42 27.03 -7.15 -11.10
C HIS A 42 25.59 -7.52 -11.49
N TRP A 43 25.18 -8.78 -11.27
CA TRP A 43 23.80 -9.22 -11.52
C TRP A 43 22.76 -8.46 -10.67
N ASN A 44 23.08 -8.18 -9.40
CA ASN A 44 22.23 -7.37 -8.52
C ASN A 44 22.02 -5.95 -9.06
N ILE A 45 23.07 -5.33 -9.61
CA ILE A 45 23.00 -4.01 -10.24
C ILE A 45 22.15 -4.08 -11.52
N ILE A 46 22.42 -5.03 -12.41
CA ILE A 46 21.69 -5.24 -13.68
C ILE A 46 20.19 -5.39 -13.44
N THR A 47 19.81 -6.30 -12.54
CA THR A 47 18.40 -6.54 -12.21
C THR A 47 17.75 -5.35 -11.49
N SER A 48 18.50 -4.55 -10.73
CA SER A 48 18.00 -3.32 -10.11
C SER A 48 17.77 -2.21 -11.14
N LEU A 49 18.65 -2.06 -12.13
CA LEU A 49 18.46 -1.09 -13.23
C LEU A 49 17.25 -1.46 -14.10
N ALA A 50 17.10 -2.75 -14.44
CA ALA A 50 15.94 -3.25 -15.16
C ALA A 50 14.62 -3.08 -14.39
N TRP A 51 14.68 -3.24 -13.06
CA TRP A 51 13.58 -2.94 -12.16
C TRP A 51 13.14 -1.47 -12.23
N PHE A 52 14.07 -0.51 -12.10
CA PHE A 52 13.74 0.91 -12.21
C PHE A 52 13.15 1.26 -13.58
N SER A 53 13.74 0.72 -14.64
CA SER A 53 13.20 0.86 -16.00
C SER A 53 11.73 0.40 -16.08
N SER A 54 11.42 -0.76 -15.50
CA SER A 54 10.08 -1.32 -15.46
C SER A 54 9.09 -0.42 -14.71
N ILE A 55 9.49 0.13 -13.56
CA ILE A 55 8.65 1.06 -12.78
C ILE A 55 8.34 2.32 -13.57
N ILE A 56 9.35 2.97 -14.15
CA ILE A 56 9.12 4.23 -14.87
C ILE A 56 8.22 3.96 -16.08
N HIS A 57 8.38 2.83 -16.75
CA HIS A 57 7.46 2.44 -17.81
C HIS A 57 6.02 2.27 -17.31
N ILE A 58 5.81 1.51 -16.23
CA ILE A 58 4.49 1.32 -15.60
C ILE A 58 3.88 2.68 -15.21
N ALA A 59 4.69 3.65 -14.77
CA ALA A 59 4.26 5.00 -14.43
C ALA A 59 3.78 5.81 -15.65
N THR A 60 4.41 5.61 -16.80
CA THR A 60 4.05 6.33 -18.04
C THR A 60 2.83 5.76 -18.75
N LEU A 61 2.51 4.46 -18.56
CA LEU A 61 1.42 3.77 -19.25
C LEU A 61 0.08 4.52 -19.23
N PRO A 62 -0.47 4.99 -18.08
CA PRO A 62 -1.76 5.66 -18.05
C PRO A 62 -1.87 6.87 -19.00
N TYR A 63 -0.78 7.62 -19.16
CA TYR A 63 -0.73 8.80 -20.03
C TYR A 63 -0.80 8.45 -21.52
N LEU A 64 -0.34 7.26 -21.91
CA LEU A 64 -0.36 6.81 -23.30
C LEU A 64 -1.63 6.02 -23.67
N SER A 65 -2.45 5.63 -22.69
CA SER A 65 -3.66 4.83 -22.93
C SER A 65 -4.58 5.45 -23.99
N SER A 66 -4.83 6.76 -23.91
CA SER A 66 -5.67 7.50 -24.87
C SER A 66 -5.09 7.53 -26.28
N TYR A 67 -3.77 7.52 -26.44
CA TYR A 67 -3.10 7.46 -27.74
C TYR A 67 -3.20 6.05 -28.35
N PHE A 68 -2.96 5.03 -27.54
CA PHE A 68 -3.00 3.63 -27.97
C PHE A 68 -4.39 3.11 -28.29
N ALA A 69 -5.45 3.71 -27.74
CA ALA A 69 -6.83 3.41 -28.12
C ALA A 69 -7.07 3.55 -29.64
N LYS A 70 -6.33 4.44 -30.31
CA LYS A 70 -6.43 4.65 -31.77
C LYS A 70 -5.50 3.74 -32.59
N LYS A 71 -4.39 3.26 -32.01
CA LYS A 71 -3.36 2.46 -32.71
C LYS A 71 -3.06 1.18 -31.93
N ARG A 72 -3.96 0.20 -32.06
CA ARG A 72 -3.94 -1.02 -31.24
C ARG A 72 -2.71 -1.91 -31.49
N TRP A 73 -2.09 -1.85 -32.67
CA TRP A 73 -0.86 -2.61 -32.96
C TRP A 73 0.33 -2.19 -32.10
N LEU A 74 0.54 -0.88 -31.88
CA LEU A 74 1.60 -0.35 -31.01
C LEU A 74 1.42 -0.81 -29.57
N TRP A 75 0.16 -0.91 -29.14
CA TRP A 75 -0.19 -1.42 -27.82
C TRP A 75 0.26 -2.88 -27.65
N TYR A 76 -0.04 -3.75 -28.62
CA TYR A 76 0.38 -5.16 -28.56
C TYR A 76 1.89 -5.29 -28.46
N ILE A 77 2.65 -4.61 -29.32
CA ILE A 77 4.13 -4.65 -29.28
C ILE A 77 4.65 -4.21 -27.90
N ARG A 78 4.15 -3.09 -27.39
CA ARG A 78 4.59 -2.55 -26.12
C ARG A 78 4.26 -3.46 -24.94
N VAL A 79 3.06 -4.05 -24.93
CA VAL A 79 2.67 -5.05 -23.92
C VAL A 79 3.56 -6.29 -24.01
N THR A 80 3.83 -6.79 -25.22
CA THR A 80 4.72 -7.94 -25.41
C THR A 80 6.13 -7.65 -24.90
N LEU A 81 6.71 -6.48 -25.22
CA LEU A 81 8.03 -6.08 -24.74
C LEU A 81 8.06 -5.92 -23.21
N MET A 82 7.01 -5.34 -22.62
CA MET A 82 6.85 -5.24 -21.17
C MET A 82 6.73 -6.59 -20.48
N SER A 83 5.90 -7.48 -21.02
CA SER A 83 5.76 -8.85 -20.51
C SER A 83 7.09 -9.61 -20.62
N GLY A 84 7.82 -9.45 -21.72
CA GLY A 84 9.15 -10.03 -21.87
C GLY A 84 10.13 -9.53 -20.81
N LEU A 85 10.21 -8.21 -20.61
CA LEU A 85 11.05 -7.61 -19.56
C LEU A 85 10.64 -8.11 -18.17
N ALA A 86 9.35 -8.13 -17.86
CA ALA A 86 8.84 -8.59 -16.57
C ALA A 86 9.16 -10.07 -16.32
N ILE A 87 8.99 -10.95 -17.31
CA ILE A 87 9.33 -12.38 -17.20
C ILE A 87 10.83 -12.55 -16.95
N MET A 88 11.68 -11.88 -17.74
CA MET A 88 13.13 -11.92 -17.58
C MET A 88 13.57 -11.40 -16.22
N LEU A 89 12.93 -10.32 -15.75
CA LEU A 89 13.20 -9.74 -14.44
C LEU A 89 12.73 -10.67 -13.30
N THR A 90 11.54 -11.27 -13.39
CA THR A 90 11.04 -12.24 -12.41
C THR A 90 12.00 -13.42 -12.29
N ILE A 91 12.41 -14.03 -13.41
CA ILE A 91 13.39 -15.13 -13.39
C ILE A 91 14.72 -14.68 -12.76
N GLY A 92 15.17 -13.45 -13.06
CA GLY A 92 16.42 -12.92 -12.53
C GLY A 92 16.38 -12.60 -11.04
N LEU A 93 15.23 -12.14 -10.53
CA LEU A 93 14.97 -11.94 -9.10
C LEU A 93 14.85 -13.26 -8.36
N ALA A 94 14.22 -14.26 -8.99
CA ALA A 94 14.10 -15.60 -8.42
C ALA A 94 15.45 -16.29 -8.23
N ALA A 95 16.34 -16.13 -9.21
CA ALA A 95 17.71 -16.61 -9.09
C ALA A 95 18.43 -15.97 -7.89
N MET A 96 18.23 -14.67 -7.66
CA MET A 96 18.80 -13.96 -6.51
C MET A 96 18.23 -14.40 -5.16
N GLY A 97 16.95 -14.79 -5.10
CA GLY A 97 16.37 -15.34 -3.88
C GLY A 97 17.10 -16.61 -3.39
N LYS A 98 17.65 -17.40 -4.32
CA LYS A 98 18.46 -18.59 -4.00
C LYS A 98 19.87 -18.27 -3.52
N VAL A 99 20.41 -17.10 -3.86
CA VAL A 99 21.82 -16.72 -3.66
C VAL A 99 22.22 -16.63 -2.19
N THR A 100 21.33 -16.14 -1.36
CA THR A 100 21.69 -15.53 -0.07
C THR A 100 21.46 -16.45 1.13
N GLY A 101 21.06 -17.70 0.88
CA GLY A 101 20.83 -18.70 1.92
C GLY A 101 22.06 -19.53 2.31
N TYR A 102 23.10 -19.61 1.47
CA TYR A 102 24.17 -20.59 1.67
C TYR A 102 25.60 -20.05 1.51
N LEU A 103 25.84 -18.95 0.79
CA LEU A 103 27.19 -18.46 0.50
C LEU A 103 27.20 -16.93 0.56
N LYS A 104 27.92 -16.38 1.54
CA LYS A 104 28.08 -14.93 1.79
C LYS A 104 28.92 -14.23 0.70
N ASP A 105 29.57 -15.01 -0.16
CA ASP A 105 30.49 -14.53 -1.17
C ASP A 105 29.75 -14.06 -2.43
N MET A 106 29.63 -12.75 -2.59
CA MET A 106 29.08 -12.12 -3.80
C MET A 106 30.01 -12.22 -5.02
N SER A 107 31.23 -12.71 -4.81
CA SER A 107 32.25 -12.99 -5.83
C SER A 107 31.94 -14.23 -6.67
N MET A 108 30.98 -15.08 -6.26
CA MET A 108 30.62 -16.26 -7.01
C MET A 108 29.89 -15.92 -8.32
N PRO A 109 30.17 -16.66 -9.41
CA PRO A 109 29.49 -16.47 -10.68
C PRO A 109 28.01 -16.80 -10.56
N ILE A 110 27.16 -15.95 -11.16
CA ILE A 110 25.70 -16.05 -11.04
C ILE A 110 25.15 -17.39 -11.59
N SER A 111 25.86 -18.02 -12.52
CA SER A 111 25.50 -19.31 -13.13
C SER A 111 25.31 -20.44 -12.10
N CYS A 112 26.09 -20.44 -11.02
CA CYS A 112 25.96 -21.40 -9.93
C CYS A 112 24.56 -21.37 -9.30
N TYR A 113 23.96 -20.18 -9.19
CA TYR A 113 22.65 -19.99 -8.55
C TYR A 113 21.48 -20.31 -9.46
N PHE A 114 21.63 -20.09 -10.76
CA PHE A 114 20.65 -20.57 -11.75
C PHE A 114 20.55 -22.10 -11.74
N ASN A 115 21.68 -22.78 -11.54
CA ASN A 115 21.76 -24.24 -11.48
C ASN A 115 21.42 -24.82 -10.10
N ALA A 116 21.34 -23.99 -9.06
CA ALA A 116 20.97 -24.44 -7.73
C ALA A 116 19.53 -24.99 -7.72
N GLY A 117 19.37 -26.19 -7.14
CA GLY A 117 18.09 -26.87 -6.99
C GLY A 117 17.09 -26.09 -6.13
N PRO A 118 15.81 -26.50 -6.10
CA PRO A 118 14.76 -25.85 -5.32
C PRO A 118 15.03 -25.86 -3.80
N ASP A 119 15.82 -26.82 -3.32
CA ASP A 119 16.14 -27.00 -1.90
C ASP A 119 16.97 -25.83 -1.31
N ALA A 120 17.61 -25.03 -2.16
CA ALA A 120 18.39 -23.86 -1.75
C ALA A 120 17.52 -22.67 -1.27
N LEU A 121 16.22 -22.67 -1.58
CA LEU A 121 15.32 -21.53 -1.30
C LEU A 121 14.85 -21.47 0.18
N VAL A 122 14.87 -22.60 0.89
CA VAL A 122 14.13 -22.76 2.15
C VAL A 122 14.84 -22.15 3.36
N ASN A 123 16.16 -21.92 3.30
CA ASN A 123 16.96 -21.67 4.50
C ASN A 123 17.08 -20.19 4.92
N ASN A 124 16.58 -19.23 4.13
CA ASN A 124 16.64 -17.81 4.50
C ASN A 124 15.33 -17.05 4.17
N PRO A 125 14.38 -16.98 5.10
CA PRO A 125 13.05 -16.46 4.83
C PRO A 125 12.98 -14.96 4.59
N THR A 126 13.87 -14.18 5.20
CA THR A 126 13.95 -12.73 4.97
C THR A 126 14.22 -12.43 3.50
N GLN A 127 15.05 -13.25 2.86
CA GLN A 127 15.42 -13.09 1.45
C GLN A 127 14.30 -13.58 0.52
N VAL A 128 13.67 -14.70 0.86
CA VAL A 128 12.44 -15.14 0.18
C VAL A 128 11.37 -14.06 0.25
N PHE A 129 11.20 -13.40 1.40
CA PHE A 129 10.28 -12.30 1.55
C PHE A 129 10.65 -11.10 0.65
N ILE A 130 11.92 -10.68 0.62
CA ILE A 130 12.38 -9.58 -0.25
C ILE A 130 12.13 -9.91 -1.72
N MET A 131 12.41 -11.15 -2.14
CA MET A 131 12.13 -11.65 -3.49
C MET A 131 10.62 -11.60 -3.78
N LEU A 132 9.79 -12.18 -2.92
CA LEU A 132 8.33 -12.23 -3.08
C LEU A 132 7.73 -10.83 -3.17
N VAL A 133 8.12 -9.91 -2.27
CA VAL A 133 7.67 -8.52 -2.32
C VAL A 133 8.05 -7.88 -3.64
N SER A 134 9.28 -8.14 -4.12
CA SER A 134 9.75 -7.61 -5.40
C SER A 134 8.91 -8.15 -6.57
N GLU A 135 8.69 -9.46 -6.63
CA GLU A 135 7.88 -10.08 -7.68
C GLU A 135 6.43 -9.58 -7.67
N ILE A 136 5.81 -9.49 -6.49
CA ILE A 136 4.45 -8.97 -6.32
C ILE A 136 4.37 -7.52 -6.82
N LEU A 137 5.37 -6.68 -6.54
CA LEU A 137 5.36 -5.29 -6.96
C LEU A 137 5.47 -5.12 -8.48
N VAL A 138 6.34 -5.90 -9.13
CA VAL A 138 6.50 -5.87 -10.60
C VAL A 138 5.30 -6.49 -11.29
N LEU A 139 4.92 -7.72 -10.94
CA LEU A 139 3.83 -8.45 -11.59
C LEU A 139 2.48 -7.81 -11.26
N GLY A 140 2.25 -7.47 -9.99
CA GLY A 140 1.05 -6.77 -9.57
C GLY A 140 0.91 -5.40 -10.23
N GLY A 141 2.00 -4.64 -10.34
CA GLY A 141 2.03 -3.37 -11.05
C GLY A 141 1.69 -3.52 -12.54
N LEU A 142 2.32 -4.48 -13.22
CA LEU A 142 2.07 -4.78 -14.62
C LEU A 142 0.62 -5.22 -14.85
N VAL A 143 0.14 -6.22 -14.10
CA VAL A 143 -1.23 -6.76 -14.23
C VAL A 143 -2.26 -5.67 -13.98
N THR A 144 -2.08 -4.87 -12.91
CA THR A 144 -3.02 -3.78 -12.60
C THR A 144 -3.11 -2.77 -13.74
N ARG A 145 -1.98 -2.41 -14.37
CA ARG A 145 -1.99 -1.50 -15.52
C ARG A 145 -2.57 -2.14 -16.78
N LEU A 146 -2.27 -3.41 -17.04
CA LEU A 146 -2.86 -4.14 -18.19
C LEU A 146 -4.38 -4.23 -18.07
N VAL A 147 -4.89 -4.52 -16.86
CA VAL A 147 -6.33 -4.54 -16.59
C VAL A 147 -6.93 -3.15 -16.78
N GLN A 148 -6.31 -2.10 -16.23
CA GLN A 148 -6.80 -0.71 -16.38
C GLN A 148 -6.82 -0.23 -17.83
N MET A 149 -5.88 -0.71 -18.65
CA MET A 149 -5.76 -0.32 -20.06
C MET A 149 -6.70 -1.07 -20.99
N SER A 150 -7.11 -2.29 -20.63
CA SER A 150 -7.99 -3.09 -21.46
C SER A 150 -9.45 -2.71 -21.16
N PRO A 151 -10.18 -2.05 -22.09
CA PRO A 151 -11.58 -1.69 -21.85
C PRO A 151 -12.41 -2.93 -21.52
N THR A 152 -12.20 -4.03 -22.24
CA THR A 152 -12.83 -5.32 -21.99
C THR A 152 -12.53 -5.86 -20.59
N ALA A 153 -11.27 -5.80 -20.13
CA ALA A 153 -10.93 -6.29 -18.80
C ALA A 153 -11.54 -5.42 -17.70
N THR A 154 -11.57 -4.09 -17.88
CA THR A 154 -12.24 -3.19 -16.93
C THR A 154 -13.73 -3.42 -16.87
N ASP A 155 -14.38 -3.69 -18.01
CA ASP A 155 -15.82 -3.93 -18.06
C ASP A 155 -16.18 -5.28 -17.46
N VAL A 156 -15.40 -6.33 -17.73
CA VAL A 156 -15.56 -7.65 -17.12
C VAL A 156 -15.32 -7.57 -15.62
N SER A 157 -14.24 -6.92 -15.17
CA SER A 157 -13.94 -6.73 -13.75
C SER A 157 -15.06 -5.98 -13.04
N ARG A 158 -15.54 -4.87 -13.63
CA ARG A 158 -16.67 -4.10 -13.09
C ARG A 158 -17.97 -4.91 -13.10
N SER A 159 -18.21 -5.70 -14.13
CA SER A 159 -19.39 -6.56 -14.24
C SER A 159 -19.38 -7.66 -13.19
N LEU A 160 -18.25 -8.32 -13.00
CA LEU A 160 -18.07 -9.34 -11.97
C LEU A 160 -18.24 -8.73 -10.56
N LEU A 161 -17.62 -7.57 -10.32
CA LEU A 161 -17.75 -6.84 -9.06
C LEU A 161 -19.19 -6.39 -8.79
N ARG A 162 -19.91 -5.91 -9.80
CA ARG A 162 -21.33 -5.58 -9.70
C ARG A 162 -22.16 -6.83 -9.42
N SER A 163 -21.92 -7.92 -10.14
CA SER A 163 -22.62 -9.20 -9.94
C SER A 163 -22.44 -9.74 -8.52
N LEU A 164 -21.21 -9.77 -8.01
CA LEU A 164 -20.93 -10.21 -6.64
C LEU A 164 -21.58 -9.27 -5.61
N GLY A 165 -21.49 -7.97 -5.84
CA GLY A 165 -22.16 -6.97 -5.02
C GLY A 165 -23.67 -7.12 -5.01
N ASP A 166 -24.29 -7.41 -6.16
CA ASP A 166 -25.74 -7.62 -6.29
C ASP A 166 -26.19 -8.91 -5.60
N ILE A 167 -25.39 -9.98 -5.67
CA ILE A 167 -25.64 -11.22 -4.93
C ILE A 167 -25.58 -10.94 -3.42
N TRP A 168 -24.57 -10.21 -2.94
CA TRP A 168 -24.46 -9.82 -1.52
C TRP A 168 -25.63 -8.94 -1.08
N VAL A 169 -26.01 -7.93 -1.87
CA VAL A 169 -27.16 -7.07 -1.57
C VAL A 169 -28.45 -7.89 -1.53
N LYS A 170 -28.68 -8.79 -2.49
CA LYS A 170 -29.86 -9.70 -2.47
C LYS A 170 -29.86 -10.58 -1.22
N GLY A 171 -28.71 -11.11 -0.82
CA GLY A 171 -28.56 -11.86 0.42
C GLY A 171 -28.91 -11.04 1.66
N LEU A 172 -28.45 -9.77 1.71
CA LEU A 172 -28.78 -8.85 2.80
C LEU A 172 -30.26 -8.49 2.84
N VAL A 173 -30.88 -8.20 1.69
CA VAL A 173 -32.32 -7.91 1.60
C VAL A 173 -33.15 -9.11 2.02
N TRP A 174 -32.76 -10.31 1.58
CA TRP A 174 -33.40 -11.56 2.02
C TRP A 174 -33.26 -11.77 3.53
N ALA A 175 -32.07 -11.55 4.09
CA ALA A 175 -31.82 -11.66 5.52
C ALA A 175 -32.66 -10.65 6.31
N CYS A 176 -32.78 -9.41 5.84
CA CYS A 176 -33.64 -8.38 6.44
C CYS A 176 -35.12 -8.79 6.43
N ALA A 177 -35.65 -9.22 5.29
CA ALA A 177 -37.04 -9.66 5.17
C ALA A 177 -37.32 -10.87 6.08
N ARG A 178 -36.37 -11.80 6.20
CA ARG A 178 -36.48 -12.94 7.12
C ARG A 178 -36.44 -12.48 8.58
N LEU A 179 -35.61 -11.49 8.91
CA LEU A 179 -35.51 -10.94 10.25
C LEU A 179 -36.80 -10.25 10.70
N GLU A 180 -37.44 -9.52 9.78
CA GLU A 180 -38.70 -8.82 10.04
C GLU A 180 -39.83 -9.78 10.44
N SER A 181 -39.86 -10.98 9.84
CA SER A 181 -40.82 -12.04 10.21
C SER A 181 -40.47 -12.80 11.50
N SER A 182 -39.28 -12.59 12.06
CA SER A 182 -38.76 -13.36 13.19
C SER A 182 -39.13 -12.74 14.54
N SER A 183 -38.96 -13.49 15.63
CA SER A 183 -39.19 -12.98 16.98
C SER A 183 -38.19 -11.86 17.33
N LYS A 184 -38.60 -10.98 18.26
CA LYS A 184 -37.80 -9.82 18.69
C LYS A 184 -36.41 -10.19 19.22
N PHE A 185 -36.30 -11.34 19.88
CA PHE A 185 -35.02 -11.85 20.37
C PHE A 185 -34.06 -12.20 19.22
N VAL A 186 -34.58 -12.87 18.18
CA VAL A 186 -33.82 -13.17 16.96
C VAL A 186 -33.39 -11.88 16.26
N GLN A 187 -34.29 -10.89 16.17
CA GLN A 187 -33.95 -9.58 15.60
C GLN A 187 -32.79 -8.90 16.36
N ALA A 188 -32.81 -8.89 17.69
CA ALA A 188 -31.75 -8.28 18.50
C ALA A 188 -30.37 -8.92 18.28
N ILE A 189 -30.32 -10.24 18.04
CA ILE A 189 -29.07 -10.98 17.82
C ILE A 189 -28.54 -10.80 16.40
N PHE A 190 -29.40 -10.93 15.40
CA PHE A 190 -28.97 -10.98 13.99
C PHE A 190 -28.90 -9.61 13.33
N PHE A 191 -29.58 -8.60 13.85
CA PHE A 191 -29.54 -7.26 13.26
C PHE A 191 -28.13 -6.63 13.25
N PRO A 192 -27.33 -6.71 14.33
CA PRO A 192 -25.92 -6.30 14.28
C PRO A 192 -25.13 -7.02 13.18
N LEU A 193 -25.36 -8.32 12.99
CA LEU A 193 -24.67 -9.11 11.97
C LEU A 193 -24.99 -8.61 10.55
N VAL A 194 -26.27 -8.31 10.27
CA VAL A 194 -26.73 -7.78 8.98
C VAL A 194 -26.17 -6.39 8.73
N ALA A 195 -26.21 -5.50 9.71
CA ALA A 195 -25.57 -4.19 9.62
C ALA A 195 -24.06 -4.32 9.35
N PHE A 196 -23.42 -5.39 9.86
CA PHE A 196 -21.96 -5.52 9.85
C PHE A 196 -21.53 -5.98 8.48
N SER A 197 -22.28 -6.93 7.93
CA SER A 197 -22.17 -7.33 6.55
C SER A 197 -22.40 -6.15 5.58
N LEU A 198 -23.36 -5.26 5.86
CA LEU A 198 -23.56 -4.05 5.05
C LEU A 198 -22.36 -3.10 5.13
N SER A 199 -21.84 -2.88 6.34
CA SER A 199 -20.61 -2.10 6.55
C SER A 199 -19.41 -2.68 5.79
N MET A 200 -19.23 -4.00 5.85
CA MET A 200 -18.20 -4.71 5.10
C MET A 200 -18.37 -4.56 3.59
N LEU A 201 -19.59 -4.68 3.06
CA LEU A 201 -19.87 -4.43 1.64
C LEU A 201 -19.45 -3.00 1.24
N CYS A 202 -19.81 -2.01 2.05
CA CYS A 202 -19.42 -0.62 1.84
C CYS A 202 -17.90 -0.43 1.84
N LEU A 203 -17.20 -1.06 2.79
CA LEU A 203 -15.74 -1.02 2.89
C LEU A 203 -15.08 -1.67 1.67
N VAL A 204 -15.51 -2.87 1.27
CA VAL A 204 -14.99 -3.60 0.10
C VAL A 204 -15.20 -2.77 -1.17
N ARG A 205 -16.38 -2.18 -1.37
CA ARG A 205 -16.64 -1.27 -2.50
C ARG A 205 -15.71 -0.06 -2.49
N CYS A 206 -15.47 0.53 -1.30
CA CYS A 206 -14.55 1.66 -1.15
C CYS A 206 -13.11 1.27 -1.50
N LEU A 207 -12.62 0.15 -0.98
CA LEU A 207 -11.28 -0.39 -1.25
C LEU A 207 -11.09 -0.69 -2.74
N LEU A 208 -12.05 -1.32 -3.40
CA LEU A 208 -11.98 -1.62 -4.83
C LEU A 208 -11.96 -0.34 -5.68
N GLN A 209 -12.74 0.66 -5.30
CA GLN A 209 -12.70 1.96 -5.98
C GLN A 209 -11.38 2.69 -5.74
N PHE A 210 -10.82 2.58 -4.54
CA PHE A 210 -9.48 3.10 -4.22
C PHE A 210 -8.40 2.39 -5.05
N LEU A 211 -8.42 1.05 -5.13
CA LEU A 211 -7.50 0.26 -5.95
C LEU A 211 -7.57 0.63 -7.45
N GLY A 212 -8.76 0.99 -7.93
CA GLY A 212 -8.98 1.51 -9.28
C GLY A 212 -8.57 2.98 -9.48
N SER A 213 -8.19 3.70 -8.42
CA SER A 213 -7.89 5.14 -8.49
C SER A 213 -6.47 5.44 -8.97
N ALA A 214 -6.27 6.64 -9.51
CA ALA A 214 -4.95 7.15 -9.86
C ALA A 214 -4.04 7.31 -8.63
N ILE A 215 -4.62 7.62 -7.45
CA ILE A 215 -3.89 7.80 -6.19
C ILE A 215 -3.27 6.48 -5.75
N CYS A 216 -4.03 5.39 -5.75
CA CYS A 216 -3.48 4.06 -5.44
C CYS A 216 -2.37 3.69 -6.42
N GLY A 217 -2.58 3.93 -7.71
CA GLY A 217 -1.53 3.73 -8.72
C GLY A 217 -0.27 4.56 -8.47
N LEU A 218 -0.39 5.80 -7.98
CA LEU A 218 0.75 6.64 -7.61
C LEU A 218 1.46 6.11 -6.36
N LEU A 219 0.71 5.74 -5.32
CA LEU A 219 1.26 5.18 -4.09
C LEU A 219 2.00 3.86 -4.35
N TRP A 220 1.43 2.98 -5.19
CA TRP A 220 2.09 1.75 -5.61
C TRP A 220 3.44 2.02 -6.29
N LEU A 221 3.49 3.01 -7.18
CA LEU A 221 4.72 3.40 -7.88
C LEU A 221 5.75 4.03 -6.94
N LEU A 222 5.33 4.91 -6.04
CA LEU A 222 6.21 5.49 -5.02
C LEU A 222 6.78 4.40 -4.12
N PHE A 223 5.94 3.46 -3.68
CA PHE A 223 6.39 2.33 -2.88
C PHE A 223 7.38 1.45 -3.65
N SER A 224 7.08 1.12 -4.90
CA SER A 224 7.97 0.34 -5.76
C SER A 224 9.32 1.05 -5.98
N LEU A 225 9.30 2.38 -6.10
CA LEU A 225 10.50 3.21 -6.27
C LEU A 225 11.34 3.21 -4.99
N VAL A 226 10.74 3.47 -3.83
CA VAL A 226 11.42 3.43 -2.52
C VAL A 226 12.02 2.04 -2.30
N TRP A 227 11.24 0.98 -2.54
CA TRP A 227 11.70 -0.40 -2.43
C TRP A 227 12.90 -0.70 -3.34
N GLY A 228 12.83 -0.30 -4.61
CA GLY A 228 13.92 -0.43 -5.57
C GLY A 228 15.18 0.31 -5.15
N THR A 229 15.06 1.55 -4.64
CA THR A 229 16.20 2.36 -4.15
C THR A 229 16.87 1.70 -2.98
N ILE A 230 16.09 1.20 -2.03
CA ILE A 230 16.64 0.51 -0.86
C ILE A 230 17.39 -0.76 -1.29
N ARG A 231 16.83 -1.54 -2.22
CA ARG A 231 17.49 -2.73 -2.78
C ARG A 231 18.79 -2.39 -3.50
N LEU A 232 18.81 -1.32 -4.30
CA LEU A 232 20.00 -0.86 -5.01
C LEU A 232 21.09 -0.38 -4.05
N SER A 233 20.74 0.39 -3.01
CA SER A 233 21.71 0.86 -2.01
C SER A 233 22.41 -0.33 -1.33
N ARG A 234 21.65 -1.38 -0.96
CA ARG A 234 22.25 -2.61 -0.42
C ARG A 234 23.20 -3.28 -1.41
N ALA A 235 22.80 -3.40 -2.67
CA ALA A 235 23.67 -3.99 -3.70
C ALA A 235 24.98 -3.20 -3.85
N ARG A 236 24.91 -1.87 -3.79
CA ARG A 236 26.08 -0.99 -3.87
C ARG A 236 27.00 -1.14 -2.65
N ASP A 237 26.44 -1.14 -1.44
CA ASP A 237 27.25 -1.21 -0.22
C ASP A 237 28.02 -2.54 -0.14
N ASN A 238 27.42 -3.63 -0.63
CA ASN A 238 28.10 -4.91 -0.75
C ASN A 238 29.21 -4.91 -1.80
N HIS A 239 28.99 -4.25 -2.96
CA HIS A 239 29.99 -4.13 -4.02
C HIS A 239 31.23 -3.36 -3.57
N VAL A 240 31.04 -2.23 -2.88
CA VAL A 240 32.16 -1.41 -2.35
C VAL A 240 32.99 -2.21 -1.34
N SER A 241 32.34 -3.02 -0.51
CA SER A 241 33.05 -3.91 0.42
C SER A 241 33.90 -4.96 -0.32
N GLU A 242 33.41 -5.49 -1.43
CA GLU A 242 34.14 -6.44 -2.27
C GLU A 242 35.35 -5.77 -2.93
N GLU A 243 35.19 -4.66 -3.64
CA GLU A 243 36.30 -3.93 -4.28
C GLU A 243 37.41 -3.54 -3.29
N ASN A 244 37.05 -3.11 -2.09
CA ASN A 244 38.02 -2.77 -1.04
C ASN A 244 38.81 -3.99 -0.53
N SER A 245 38.24 -5.20 -0.61
CA SER A 245 38.96 -6.43 -0.25
C SER A 245 39.98 -6.86 -1.32
N TRP A 246 39.71 -6.57 -2.59
CA TRP A 246 40.63 -6.85 -3.70
C TRP A 246 41.71 -5.76 -3.88
N ALA A 247 41.49 -4.55 -3.37
CA ALA A 247 42.43 -3.44 -3.49
C ALA A 247 43.62 -3.49 -2.50
N PHE A 248 43.74 -4.53 -1.65
CA PHE A 248 44.78 -4.60 -0.62
C PHE A 248 45.41 -5.99 -0.44
N GLU A 249 45.73 -6.66 -1.54
CA GLU A 249 47.00 -7.40 -1.65
C GLU A 249 47.94 -6.60 -2.56
N VAL A 250 48.14 -5.32 -2.22
CA VAL A 250 49.39 -4.66 -2.58
C VAL A 250 50.44 -5.41 -1.76
N LEU A 251 51.21 -6.27 -2.45
CA LEU A 251 52.44 -6.85 -1.94
C LEU A 251 53.14 -5.80 -1.10
N GLU A 252 53.25 -6.07 0.20
CA GLU A 252 54.05 -5.30 1.13
C GLU A 252 55.51 -5.47 0.68
N VAL A 253 55.90 -4.74 -0.36
CA VAL A 253 57.28 -4.48 -0.71
C VAL A 253 57.74 -3.51 0.37
N ASP A 254 58.31 -4.10 1.41
CA ASP A 254 59.11 -3.42 2.42
C ASP A 254 60.16 -2.58 1.71
N ASN A 255 59.90 -1.28 1.58
CA ASN A 255 60.88 -0.28 1.15
C ASN A 255 60.42 1.12 1.58
N GLY A 256 60.98 1.56 2.71
CA GLY A 256 61.56 2.89 2.88
C GLY A 256 60.71 4.12 2.53
N GLN A 257 60.43 4.92 3.57
CA GLN A 257 60.32 6.39 3.46
C GLN A 257 61.33 6.98 2.46
N PRO A 258 61.03 8.08 1.73
CA PRO A 258 60.47 9.30 2.33
C PRO A 258 59.60 10.21 1.41
N ASN A 259 59.17 11.32 2.03
CA ASN A 259 58.82 12.63 1.45
C ASN A 259 57.43 12.86 0.86
N SER A 260 56.57 13.41 1.73
CA SER A 260 56.03 14.78 1.62
C SER A 260 56.12 15.44 0.24
N THR A 261 54.96 15.64 -0.39
CA THR A 261 54.64 16.92 -1.04
C THR A 261 53.14 17.11 -1.18
N ASN A 262 52.71 18.25 -0.67
CA ASN A 262 51.36 18.82 -0.76
C ASN A 262 50.90 18.93 -2.22
N ASN A 263 49.63 18.58 -2.48
CA ASN A 263 48.83 19.21 -3.55
C ASN A 263 47.34 19.11 -3.19
N THR A 264 46.85 20.16 -2.54
CA THR A 264 45.43 20.50 -2.37
C THR A 264 44.85 20.90 -3.73
N MET A 265 43.99 20.05 -4.29
CA MET A 265 43.20 20.37 -5.48
C MET A 265 41.96 21.14 -5.05
N GLN A 266 41.97 22.45 -5.27
CA GLN A 266 40.81 23.33 -5.12
C GLN A 266 39.77 22.99 -6.19
N LEU A 267 38.56 22.62 -5.76
CA LEU A 267 37.39 22.47 -6.62
C LEU A 267 36.60 23.78 -6.59
N GLY A 268 36.46 24.39 -7.77
CA GLY A 268 35.93 25.72 -7.97
C GLY A 268 34.46 25.89 -7.59
N GLU A 269 34.19 27.06 -7.02
CA GLU A 269 32.89 27.70 -6.90
C GLU A 269 32.25 27.85 -8.29
N TYR A 270 30.98 27.46 -8.42
CA TYR A 270 30.14 27.92 -9.52
C TYR A 270 28.97 28.74 -8.99
N LEU A 271 28.90 29.93 -9.57
CA LEU A 271 28.01 31.04 -9.27
C LEU A 271 26.52 30.70 -9.34
N THR A 272 25.84 31.24 -8.33
CA THR A 272 24.44 31.66 -8.31
C THR A 272 24.09 32.56 -9.50
N THR A 273 23.01 32.24 -10.21
CA THR A 273 22.22 33.23 -10.96
C THR A 273 20.74 33.02 -10.67
N THR A 274 20.20 33.97 -9.92
CA THR A 274 18.78 34.22 -9.71
C THR A 274 18.23 34.95 -10.91
N ASP A 275 17.17 34.43 -11.54
CA ASP A 275 16.31 35.23 -12.40
C ASP A 275 14.83 34.88 -12.18
N HIS A 276 14.09 35.91 -11.74
CA HIS A 276 12.64 35.96 -11.74
C HIS A 276 12.13 36.26 -13.15
N PRO A 277 10.92 35.78 -13.48
CA PRO A 277 9.94 36.72 -14.01
C PRO A 277 8.53 36.54 -13.43
N GLY A 278 7.97 37.67 -12.98
CA GLY A 278 6.85 38.28 -13.68
C GLY A 278 5.49 37.60 -13.59
N ASN A 279 4.66 38.16 -12.71
CA ASN A 279 3.20 38.07 -12.64
C ASN A 279 2.48 38.11 -14.01
N ALA A 280 1.49 37.25 -14.22
CA ALA A 280 0.26 37.55 -14.99
C ALA A 280 -0.83 36.49 -14.74
N LEU A 281 -2.10 36.92 -14.84
CA LEU A 281 -3.39 36.19 -14.78
C LEU A 281 -3.91 35.93 -13.36
N GLN A 282 -4.79 36.74 -12.76
CA GLN A 282 -6.01 37.42 -13.24
C GLN A 282 -7.14 36.46 -13.67
N GLY A 283 -8.13 36.34 -12.77
CA GLY A 283 -9.55 36.33 -13.10
C GLY A 283 -10.15 35.07 -13.72
N ILE A 284 -10.59 34.12 -12.89
CA ILE A 284 -11.73 33.24 -13.25
C ILE A 284 -12.72 33.23 -12.09
N SER A 285 -13.76 34.05 -12.27
CA SER A 285 -15.05 33.94 -11.61
C SER A 285 -15.77 32.70 -12.15
N ALA A 286 -16.06 31.73 -11.29
CA ALA A 286 -16.91 30.61 -11.61
C ALA A 286 -18.17 30.70 -10.75
N ASN A 287 -19.27 31.06 -11.41
CA ASN A 287 -20.62 30.91 -10.91
C ASN A 287 -20.83 29.45 -10.49
N ASN A 288 -21.00 29.23 -9.19
CA ASN A 288 -21.48 27.97 -8.66
C ASN A 288 -22.94 27.78 -9.08
N PRO A 289 -23.30 26.73 -9.85
CA PRO A 289 -24.67 26.25 -9.80
C PRO A 289 -24.91 25.73 -8.39
N SER A 290 -25.91 26.30 -7.72
CA SER A 290 -26.42 25.81 -6.44
C SER A 290 -26.65 24.30 -6.55
N LEU A 291 -25.79 23.54 -5.86
CA LEU A 291 -25.98 22.12 -5.65
C LEU A 291 -27.23 21.99 -4.78
N GLN A 292 -28.37 21.77 -5.44
CA GLN A 292 -29.65 21.56 -4.79
C GLN A 292 -29.50 20.28 -3.96
N THR A 293 -29.27 20.45 -2.65
CA THR A 293 -29.29 19.39 -1.65
C THR A 293 -30.68 18.77 -1.66
N ARG A 294 -30.81 17.70 -2.46
CA ARG A 294 -31.97 16.81 -2.54
C ARG A 294 -32.04 16.01 -1.24
N CYS A 295 -32.37 16.67 -0.13
CA CYS A 295 -32.57 16.04 1.17
C CYS A 295 -34.06 15.76 1.48
N ASP A 296 -34.98 16.15 0.60
CA ASP A 296 -36.41 16.20 0.95
C ASP A 296 -37.23 14.97 0.50
N THR A 297 -36.65 13.77 0.46
CA THR A 297 -37.44 12.57 0.05
C THR A 297 -37.18 11.31 0.85
N ILE A 298 -36.71 11.44 2.10
CA ILE A 298 -36.70 10.33 3.04
C ILE A 298 -37.24 10.88 4.36
N GLN A 299 -38.53 10.69 4.63
CA GLN A 299 -39.08 10.48 5.97
C GLN A 299 -40.61 10.61 5.93
N SER A 300 -41.29 9.53 5.55
CA SER A 300 -42.48 9.18 6.30
C SER A 300 -42.00 8.51 7.61
N PRO A 301 -42.34 9.02 8.80
CA PRO A 301 -41.87 8.47 10.08
C PRO A 301 -42.38 7.05 10.40
N THR A 302 -43.14 6.43 9.49
CA THR A 302 -43.70 5.08 9.63
C THR A 302 -42.94 4.00 8.86
N ASP A 303 -41.89 4.36 8.12
CA ASP A 303 -41.16 3.41 7.29
C ASP A 303 -40.36 2.42 8.15
N SER A 304 -40.61 1.12 7.95
CA SER A 304 -39.97 0.04 8.71
C SER A 304 -38.44 0.10 8.59
N ILE A 305 -37.72 -0.33 9.64
CA ILE A 305 -36.24 -0.36 9.65
C ILE A 305 -35.69 -1.14 8.45
N SER A 306 -36.39 -2.19 8.00
CA SER A 306 -36.02 -2.98 6.82
C SER A 306 -36.06 -2.14 5.54
N SER A 307 -37.07 -1.29 5.37
CA SER A 307 -37.19 -0.41 4.20
C SER A 307 -36.06 0.63 4.14
N GLN A 308 -35.65 1.19 5.29
CA GLN A 308 -34.51 2.11 5.38
C GLN A 308 -33.20 1.43 5.01
N LEU A 309 -33.00 0.17 5.45
CA LEU A 309 -31.81 -0.61 5.13
C LEU A 309 -31.74 -0.97 3.63
N ILE A 310 -32.89 -1.27 3.02
CA ILE A 310 -33.01 -1.47 1.57
C ILE A 310 -32.69 -0.17 0.82
N GLN A 311 -33.15 0.98 1.29
CA GLN A 311 -32.80 2.27 0.70
C GLN A 311 -31.30 2.54 0.81
N LEU A 312 -30.68 2.29 1.97
CA LEU A 312 -29.24 2.44 2.16
C LEU A 312 -28.41 1.57 1.21
N CYS A 313 -28.87 0.34 0.94
CA CYS A 313 -28.23 -0.54 -0.05
C CYS A 313 -28.25 0.05 -1.48
N LYS A 314 -29.24 0.89 -1.80
CA LYS A 314 -29.40 1.54 -3.12
C LYS A 314 -28.72 2.90 -3.21
N THR A 315 -28.39 3.53 -2.08
CA THR A 315 -27.74 4.84 -2.05
C THR A 315 -26.33 4.76 -2.65
N ASP A 316 -25.99 5.72 -3.52
CA ASP A 316 -24.62 5.85 -4.02
C ASP A 316 -23.70 6.28 -2.88
N ILE A 317 -22.84 5.36 -2.45
CA ILE A 317 -21.87 5.55 -1.37
C ILE A 317 -20.96 6.76 -1.63
N ARG A 318 -20.71 7.12 -2.90
CA ARG A 318 -19.78 8.20 -3.27
C ARG A 318 -20.24 9.58 -2.83
N THR A 319 -21.54 9.78 -2.65
CA THR A 319 -22.10 11.08 -2.24
C THR A 319 -21.95 11.33 -0.74
N THR A 320 -21.53 10.30 0.02
CA THR A 320 -21.42 10.38 1.47
C THR A 320 -20.07 11.00 1.89
N THR A 321 -20.08 11.81 2.95
CA THR A 321 -18.89 12.53 3.43
C THR A 321 -17.84 11.61 4.08
N TRP A 322 -18.26 10.45 4.61
CA TRP A 322 -17.34 9.46 5.17
C TRP A 322 -16.54 8.73 4.09
N TYR A 323 -17.07 8.58 2.87
CA TYR A 323 -16.38 7.95 1.76
C TYR A 323 -15.06 8.65 1.45
N LEU A 324 -15.06 9.99 1.41
CA LEU A 324 -13.85 10.80 1.25
C LEU A 324 -12.88 10.59 2.42
N SER A 325 -13.40 10.41 3.64
CA SER A 325 -12.57 10.19 4.83
C SER A 325 -11.82 8.86 4.76
N ILE A 326 -12.48 7.79 4.32
CA ILE A 326 -11.84 6.49 4.10
C ILE A 326 -10.80 6.59 2.97
N LEU A 327 -11.13 7.25 1.87
CA LEU A 327 -10.18 7.47 0.78
C LEU A 327 -8.91 8.22 1.22
N CYS A 328 -9.01 9.15 2.17
CA CYS A 328 -7.84 9.81 2.76
C CYS A 328 -7.09 8.92 3.75
N PHE A 329 -7.79 8.01 4.43
CA PHE A 329 -7.20 7.15 5.47
C PHE A 329 -6.43 5.96 4.90
N ILE A 330 -6.89 5.37 3.79
CA ILE A 330 -6.22 4.23 3.16
C ILE A 330 -4.76 4.56 2.80
N PRO A 331 -4.43 5.70 2.15
CA PRO A 331 -3.04 6.10 1.91
C PRO A 331 -2.19 6.17 3.18
N ILE A 332 -2.73 6.71 4.27
CA ILE A 332 -2.00 6.88 5.53
C ILE A 332 -1.68 5.52 6.14
N ILE A 333 -2.66 4.61 6.18
CA ILE A 333 -2.45 3.21 6.58
C ILE A 333 -1.35 2.59 5.74
N MET A 334 -1.44 2.71 4.41
CA MET A 334 -0.51 2.06 3.49
C MET A 334 0.92 2.57 3.75
N ILE A 335 1.10 3.87 3.95
CA ILE A 335 2.40 4.46 4.29
C ILE A 335 2.91 3.91 5.64
N GLY A 336 2.04 3.83 6.66
CA GLY A 336 2.39 3.29 7.97
C GLY A 336 2.83 1.83 7.93
N VAL A 337 2.05 0.98 7.24
CA VAL A 337 2.36 -0.45 7.02
C VAL A 337 3.69 -0.60 6.28
N VAL A 338 3.89 0.17 5.22
CA VAL A 338 5.13 0.18 4.43
C VAL A 338 6.32 0.58 5.31
N SER A 339 6.19 1.66 6.08
CA SER A 339 7.24 2.12 6.99
C SER A 339 7.59 1.07 8.04
N ALA A 340 6.59 0.41 8.63
CA ALA A 340 6.81 -0.65 9.62
C ALA A 340 7.48 -1.88 8.99
N THR A 341 7.06 -2.25 7.77
CA THR A 341 7.66 -3.36 7.01
C THR A 341 9.12 -3.07 6.67
N ILE A 342 9.44 -1.85 6.25
CA ILE A 342 10.83 -1.42 6.06
C ILE A 342 11.60 -1.44 7.39
N ALA A 343 11.04 -0.96 8.50
CA ALA A 343 11.74 -1.02 9.78
C ALA A 343 12.06 -2.47 10.23
N LEU A 344 11.18 -3.44 9.91
CA LEU A 344 11.38 -4.86 10.23
C LEU A 344 12.47 -5.53 9.37
N ILE A 345 12.55 -5.18 8.08
CA ILE A 345 13.52 -5.79 7.16
C ILE A 345 14.92 -5.18 7.33
N PHE A 346 15.02 -4.00 7.94
CA PHE A 346 16.25 -3.22 8.05
C PHE A 346 16.61 -2.98 9.52
N PRO A 347 17.11 -4.01 10.23
CA PRO A 347 17.70 -3.80 11.54
C PRO A 347 18.88 -2.82 11.43
N PRO A 348 19.02 -1.84 12.35
CA PRO A 348 20.16 -0.95 12.38
C PRO A 348 21.47 -1.74 12.55
N PRO A 349 22.57 -1.29 11.93
CA PRO A 349 23.84 -2.03 11.86
C PRO A 349 24.51 -2.24 13.22
N ALA A 350 24.10 -1.53 14.27
CA ALA A 350 24.67 -1.64 15.61
C ALA A 350 24.38 -2.98 16.32
N ALA A 351 23.45 -3.80 15.82
CA ALA A 351 23.08 -5.06 16.46
C ALA A 351 23.99 -6.27 16.10
N ILE A 352 24.97 -6.09 15.19
CA ILE A 352 25.70 -7.23 14.58
C ILE A 352 27.04 -7.54 15.29
N GLN A 353 27.51 -6.70 16.23
CA GLN A 353 28.76 -6.97 16.97
C GLN A 353 28.53 -7.70 18.31
N LEU A 354 27.59 -8.64 18.37
CA LEU A 354 27.55 -9.57 19.50
C LEU A 354 28.66 -10.61 19.34
N PRO A 355 29.46 -10.85 20.39
CA PRO A 355 30.61 -11.76 20.33
C PRO A 355 30.17 -13.14 19.88
N GLU A 356 31.00 -13.72 19.02
CA GLU A 356 30.87 -14.94 18.23
C GLU A 356 30.84 -16.21 19.10
N GLY A 357 29.93 -16.26 20.09
CA GLY A 357 29.79 -17.36 21.05
C GLY A 357 28.42 -18.03 20.97
N ASP A 358 28.35 -19.12 20.21
CA ASP A 358 27.47 -20.30 20.35
C ASP A 358 26.01 -20.12 20.83
N MET A 359 25.34 -19.03 20.47
CA MET A 359 23.88 -18.97 20.61
C MET A 359 23.22 -19.47 19.33
N ASP A 360 22.89 -20.77 19.32
CA ASP A 360 21.88 -21.40 18.46
C ASP A 360 20.50 -20.78 18.73
N MET A 361 20.35 -19.50 18.41
CA MET A 361 19.05 -18.83 18.41
C MET A 361 18.31 -19.36 17.19
N SER A 362 17.47 -20.39 17.44
CA SER A 362 16.61 -21.06 16.46
C SER A 362 16.06 -20.06 15.45
N THR A 363 16.47 -20.28 14.19
CA THR A 363 16.15 -19.47 13.02
C THR A 363 14.63 -19.35 12.79
N ASP A 364 13.85 -20.26 13.38
CA ASP A 364 12.39 -20.32 13.31
C ASP A 364 11.70 -19.15 14.04
N GLY A 365 12.33 -18.57 15.08
CA GLY A 365 11.77 -17.43 15.80
C GLY A 365 11.73 -16.15 14.95
N ILE A 366 12.78 -15.92 14.16
CA ILE A 366 12.92 -14.74 13.29
C ILE A 366 11.98 -14.84 12.07
N LEU A 367 11.73 -16.06 11.58
CA LEU A 367 10.77 -16.34 10.51
C LEU A 367 9.34 -15.92 10.89
N LEU A 368 8.90 -16.32 12.07
CA LEU A 368 7.55 -16.03 12.53
C LEU A 368 7.37 -14.52 12.70
N ASP A 369 8.33 -13.85 13.34
CA ASP A 369 8.23 -12.41 13.61
C ASP A 369 8.27 -11.55 12.34
N SER A 370 9.06 -11.94 11.33
CA SER A 370 9.22 -11.16 10.09
C SER A 370 8.03 -11.24 9.14
N LEU A 371 7.29 -12.37 9.11
CA LEU A 371 6.11 -12.53 8.22
C LEU A 371 4.80 -12.23 8.94
N VAL A 372 4.69 -12.62 10.21
CA VAL A 372 3.45 -12.48 10.98
C VAL A 372 3.24 -11.02 11.41
N ALA A 373 4.30 -10.28 11.78
CA ALA A 373 4.13 -8.90 12.23
C ALA A 373 3.58 -7.96 11.13
N PRO A 374 4.06 -7.98 9.87
CA PRO A 374 3.44 -7.20 8.78
C PRO A 374 2.01 -7.63 8.48
N ALA A 375 1.73 -8.94 8.46
CA ALA A 375 0.39 -9.46 8.20
C ALA A 375 -0.61 -9.03 9.29
N ILE A 376 -0.22 -9.13 10.57
CA ILE A 376 -1.01 -8.63 11.70
C ILE A 376 -1.20 -7.12 11.62
N SER A 377 -0.14 -6.35 11.26
CA SER A 377 -0.23 -4.90 11.10
C SER A 377 -1.23 -4.50 10.01
N VAL A 378 -1.16 -5.15 8.84
CA VAL A 378 -2.14 -4.96 7.75
C VAL A 378 -3.55 -5.31 8.22
N PHE A 379 -3.71 -6.45 8.90
CA PHE A 379 -5.02 -6.87 9.42
C PHE A 379 -5.59 -5.88 10.42
N ILE A 380 -4.79 -5.41 11.39
CA ILE A 380 -5.19 -4.39 12.37
C ILE A 380 -5.58 -3.08 11.66
N ALA A 381 -4.82 -2.68 10.64
CA ALA A 381 -5.10 -1.46 9.90
C ALA A 381 -6.36 -1.57 9.02
N LEU A 382 -6.64 -2.74 8.44
CA LEU A 382 -7.90 -3.00 7.74
C LEU A 382 -9.08 -3.07 8.72
N ALA A 383 -8.89 -3.68 9.88
CA ALA A 383 -9.89 -3.74 10.94
C ALA A 383 -10.22 -2.35 11.49
N SER A 384 -9.25 -1.43 11.53
CA SER A 384 -9.46 -0.05 12.00
C SER A 384 -10.25 0.83 11.02
N LEU A 385 -10.36 0.41 9.74
CA LEU A 385 -11.22 1.07 8.75
C LEU A 385 -12.71 0.72 8.92
N LEU A 386 -13.01 -0.45 9.49
CA LEU A 386 -14.37 -0.99 9.59
C LEU A 386 -15.34 -0.20 10.47
N PRO A 387 -14.92 0.44 11.58
CA PRO A 387 -15.79 1.27 12.40
C PRO A 387 -16.38 2.47 11.64
N ILE A 388 -15.70 3.01 10.63
CA ILE A 388 -16.15 4.20 9.90
C ILE A 388 -17.48 3.95 9.15
N PRO A 389 -17.57 2.96 8.23
CA PRO A 389 -18.83 2.64 7.56
C PRO A 389 -19.87 2.08 8.54
N TRP A 390 -19.43 1.38 9.59
CA TRP A 390 -20.33 0.82 10.61
C TRP A 390 -21.07 1.90 11.40
N CYS A 391 -20.35 2.91 11.90
CA CYS A 391 -20.94 4.05 12.59
C CYS A 391 -21.90 4.82 11.67
N TRP A 392 -21.57 4.95 10.39
CA TRP A 392 -22.47 5.59 9.42
C TRP A 392 -23.75 4.79 9.18
N VAL A 393 -23.68 3.46 9.07
CA VAL A 393 -24.87 2.60 8.94
C VAL A 393 -25.77 2.79 10.18
N ILE A 394 -25.19 2.79 11.38
CA ILE A 394 -25.95 3.00 12.62
C ILE A 394 -26.61 4.39 12.67
N ASP A 395 -25.87 5.44 12.32
CA ASP A 395 -26.38 6.83 12.32
C ASP A 395 -27.49 7.01 11.29
N SER A 396 -27.33 6.42 10.10
CA SER A 396 -28.33 6.49 9.02
C SER A 396 -29.62 5.76 9.34
N LEU A 397 -29.55 4.76 10.23
CA LEU A 397 -30.75 4.07 10.70
C LEU A 397 -31.50 4.90 11.74
N ASP A 398 -30.89 5.90 12.38
CA ASP A 398 -31.50 6.68 13.47
C ASP A 398 -32.45 7.77 12.95
N ALA A 399 -33.71 7.38 12.72
CA ALA A 399 -34.77 8.24 12.19
C ALA A 399 -35.26 9.34 13.15
N ALA A 400 -34.71 9.46 14.36
CA ALA A 400 -35.15 10.47 15.32
C ALA A 400 -34.85 11.90 14.82
N PRO A 401 -35.86 12.79 14.69
CA PRO A 401 -35.64 14.17 14.31
C PRO A 401 -34.63 14.82 15.26
N LEU A 402 -33.66 15.55 14.71
CA LEU A 402 -32.60 16.24 15.47
C LEU A 402 -33.15 17.10 16.63
N SER A 403 -34.38 17.61 16.49
CA SER A 403 -35.08 18.44 17.48
C SER A 403 -35.65 17.67 18.68
N GLN A 404 -35.94 16.36 18.55
CA GLN A 404 -36.60 15.56 19.59
C GLN A 404 -35.65 14.72 20.44
N ARG A 405 -34.34 14.77 20.18
CA ARG A 405 -33.34 14.08 21.02
C ARG A 405 -33.27 14.74 22.40
N HIS A 406 -33.72 14.01 23.43
CA HIS A 406 -33.86 14.48 24.82
C HIS A 406 -32.63 15.20 25.40
N ARG A 407 -32.89 16.25 26.20
CA ARG A 407 -31.95 17.29 26.64
C ARG A 407 -31.03 16.94 27.82
N MET A 408 -31.23 15.84 28.54
CA MET A 408 -30.51 15.57 29.79
C MET A 408 -29.97 14.14 29.83
N SER A 409 -28.74 13.94 29.35
CA SER A 409 -27.94 12.77 29.68
C SER A 409 -26.46 13.07 29.44
N VAL A 410 -25.60 12.71 30.39
CA VAL A 410 -24.13 12.76 30.33
C VAL A 410 -23.57 12.06 29.08
N ILE A 411 -24.40 11.25 28.42
CA ILE A 411 -24.18 10.64 27.11
C ILE A 411 -24.03 11.68 25.97
N ARG A 412 -24.49 12.94 26.11
CA ARG A 412 -24.29 13.97 25.08
C ARG A 412 -22.83 14.45 24.95
N LEU A 413 -21.95 14.20 25.94
CA LEU A 413 -20.50 14.39 25.75
C LEU A 413 -19.90 13.29 24.84
N ALA A 414 -20.58 12.14 24.74
CA ALA A 414 -20.25 11.03 23.83
C ALA A 414 -21.07 11.03 22.53
N ILE A 415 -22.22 11.71 22.47
CA ILE A 415 -23.21 11.59 21.37
C ILE A 415 -23.82 12.96 21.03
N ASP A 416 -23.00 13.87 20.51
CA ASP A 416 -23.46 14.84 19.50
C ASP A 416 -22.94 14.30 18.15
N PRO A 417 -23.72 13.53 17.38
CA PRO A 417 -23.17 12.81 16.22
C PRO A 417 -22.73 13.75 15.09
N GLY A 418 -23.03 15.05 15.15
CA GLY A 418 -22.39 16.04 14.29
C GLY A 418 -21.00 16.40 14.81
N LYS A 419 -20.94 17.01 16.01
CA LYS A 419 -19.68 17.57 16.56
C LYS A 419 -18.81 16.54 17.27
N THR A 420 -19.39 15.60 18.00
CA THR A 420 -18.68 14.51 18.67
C THR A 420 -18.25 13.42 17.70
N TYR A 421 -19.00 13.12 16.63
CA TYR A 421 -18.45 12.27 15.55
C TYR A 421 -17.29 12.97 14.86
N VAL A 422 -17.41 14.26 14.54
CA VAL A 422 -16.30 15.02 13.94
C VAL A 422 -15.11 15.09 14.90
N ARG A 423 -15.33 15.27 16.19
CA ARG A 423 -14.27 15.27 17.22
C ARG A 423 -13.69 13.88 17.47
N ALA A 424 -14.50 12.83 17.53
CA ALA A 424 -14.03 11.45 17.67
C ALA A 424 -13.29 11.00 16.41
N ARG A 425 -13.75 11.41 15.22
CA ARG A 425 -13.06 11.21 13.94
C ARG A 425 -11.74 11.98 13.90
N LEU A 426 -11.71 13.21 14.42
CA LEU A 426 -10.48 14.01 14.54
C LEU A 426 -9.52 13.40 15.56
N VAL A 427 -10.00 12.98 16.73
CA VAL A 427 -9.20 12.30 17.75
C VAL A 427 -8.67 10.98 17.20
N PHE A 428 -9.51 10.18 16.54
CA PHE A 428 -9.08 8.97 15.86
C PHE A 428 -8.03 9.26 14.78
N PHE A 429 -8.24 10.32 13.98
CA PHE A 429 -7.30 10.75 12.95
C PHE A 429 -5.94 11.17 13.54
N VAL A 430 -5.96 12.00 14.58
CA VAL A 430 -4.77 12.50 15.27
C VAL A 430 -4.07 11.37 16.02
N CYS A 431 -4.79 10.52 16.76
CA CYS A 431 -4.23 9.37 17.44
C CYS A 431 -3.63 8.38 16.45
N PHE A 432 -4.32 8.04 15.36
CA PHE A 432 -3.80 7.12 14.35
C PHE A 432 -2.59 7.70 13.61
N LEU A 433 -2.60 8.98 13.27
CA LEU A 433 -1.48 9.66 12.61
C LEU A 433 -0.28 9.78 13.55
N ILE A 434 -0.49 10.18 14.80
CA ILE A 434 0.55 10.18 15.83
C ILE A 434 1.11 8.76 15.97
N MET A 435 0.26 7.73 16.15
CA MET A 435 0.72 6.35 16.29
C MET A 435 1.46 5.83 15.05
N SER A 436 1.01 6.17 13.84
CA SER A 436 1.68 5.76 12.61
C SER A 436 3.04 6.44 12.40
N ILE A 437 3.25 7.62 12.99
CA ILE A 437 4.52 8.36 12.94
C ILE A 437 5.43 7.97 14.12
N THR A 438 4.88 7.84 15.32
CA THR A 438 5.63 7.52 16.53
C THR A 438 6.03 6.06 16.59
N CYS A 439 5.24 5.12 16.06
CA CYS A 439 5.58 3.70 16.05
C CYS A 439 6.91 3.41 15.32
N PRO A 440 7.18 3.93 14.10
CA PRO A 440 8.49 3.83 13.47
C PRO A 440 9.62 4.51 14.27
N ILE A 441 9.36 5.68 14.85
CA ILE A 441 10.37 6.44 15.63
C ILE A 441 10.76 5.68 16.89
N PHE A 442 9.79 5.16 17.64
CA PHE A 442 10.04 4.33 18.80
C PHE A 442 10.72 3.03 18.39
N TRP A 443 10.31 2.39 17.29
CA TRP A 443 10.97 1.18 16.77
C TRP A 443 12.46 1.40 16.49
N ILE A 444 12.82 2.53 15.87
CA ILE A 444 14.22 2.91 15.59
C ILE A 444 15.02 3.07 16.90
N GLN A 445 14.38 3.50 18.00
CA GLN A 445 15.00 3.62 19.32
C GLN A 445 14.97 2.32 20.16
N TYR A 446 14.23 1.28 19.77
CA TYR A 446 13.77 0.20 20.68
C TYR A 446 14.57 -1.10 20.71
N TYR A 447 15.82 -1.13 20.24
CA TYR A 447 16.68 -2.32 20.35
C TYR A 447 17.07 -2.71 21.81
N ILE A 448 16.45 -2.12 22.84
CA ILE A 448 16.75 -2.32 24.26
C ILE A 448 15.64 -3.08 25.02
N ILE A 449 14.41 -3.18 24.49
CA ILE A 449 13.27 -3.81 25.20
C ILE A 449 12.72 -5.00 24.38
N PRO A 450 12.37 -6.14 25.02
CA PRO A 450 11.90 -7.32 24.30
C PRO A 450 10.64 -7.05 23.47
N LEU A 451 10.72 -7.39 22.19
CA LEU A 451 9.71 -7.31 21.13
C LEU A 451 8.30 -7.74 21.58
N GLY A 452 8.22 -8.73 22.49
CA GLY A 452 6.97 -9.24 23.05
C GLY A 452 6.17 -8.22 23.87
N LEU A 453 6.82 -7.29 24.59
CA LEU A 453 6.11 -6.27 25.38
C LEU A 453 5.45 -5.24 24.46
N PHE A 454 6.14 -4.85 23.39
CA PHE A 454 5.60 -3.91 22.40
C PHE A 454 4.46 -4.53 21.60
N ALA A 455 4.60 -5.77 21.13
CA ALA A 455 3.52 -6.50 20.48
C ALA A 455 2.30 -6.68 21.40
N ALA A 456 2.53 -6.94 22.70
CA ALA A 456 1.47 -7.02 23.70
C ALA A 456 0.80 -5.67 23.98
N LEU A 457 1.56 -4.57 24.04
CA LEU A 457 1.01 -3.22 24.22
C LEU A 457 0.28 -2.72 22.97
N TRP A 458 0.83 -2.97 21.77
CA TRP A 458 0.23 -2.63 20.49
C TRP A 458 -1.05 -3.45 20.25
N GLY A 459 -0.96 -4.77 20.39
CA GLY A 459 -2.09 -5.67 20.35
C GLY A 459 -3.12 -5.27 21.40
N GLY A 460 -2.71 -4.99 22.63
CA GLY A 460 -3.59 -4.55 23.71
C GLY A 460 -4.35 -3.28 23.37
N VAL A 461 -3.67 -2.19 22.99
CA VAL A 461 -4.31 -0.90 22.71
C VAL A 461 -5.17 -0.95 21.44
N ALA A 462 -4.66 -1.54 20.36
CA ALA A 462 -5.40 -1.64 19.10
C ALA A 462 -6.61 -2.56 19.24
N VAL A 463 -6.47 -3.73 19.89
CA VAL A 463 -7.60 -4.65 20.13
C VAL A 463 -8.60 -4.03 21.08
N LEU A 464 -8.21 -3.40 22.18
CA LEU A 464 -9.15 -2.71 23.06
C LEU A 464 -9.89 -1.58 22.34
N PHE A 465 -9.23 -0.86 21.45
CA PHE A 465 -9.86 0.20 20.67
C PHE A 465 -10.85 -0.34 19.62
N VAL A 466 -10.46 -1.37 18.86
CA VAL A 466 -11.35 -2.03 17.90
C VAL A 466 -12.53 -2.71 18.61
N CYS A 467 -12.28 -3.44 19.69
CA CYS A 467 -13.29 -4.09 20.50
C CYS A 467 -14.25 -3.08 21.14
N SER A 468 -13.76 -1.95 21.65
CA SER A 468 -14.63 -0.90 22.22
C SER A 468 -15.49 -0.23 21.15
N ALA A 469 -14.95 0.06 19.97
CA ALA A 469 -15.74 0.60 18.85
C ALA A 469 -16.85 -0.37 18.39
N LEU A 470 -16.52 -1.66 18.26
CA LEU A 470 -17.49 -2.70 17.91
C LEU A 470 -18.54 -2.90 19.02
N ALA A 471 -18.11 -2.99 20.28
CA ALA A 471 -18.99 -3.15 21.44
C ALA A 471 -19.94 -1.96 21.59
N PHE A 472 -19.48 -0.73 21.36
CA PHE A 472 -20.32 0.46 21.43
C PHE A 472 -21.41 0.44 20.36
N GLY A 473 -21.08 -0.01 19.15
CA GLY A 473 -22.07 -0.19 18.09
C GLY A 473 -23.11 -1.27 18.41
N VAL A 474 -22.68 -2.43 18.92
CA VAL A 474 -23.58 -3.50 19.35
C VAL A 474 -24.49 -3.03 20.48
N PHE A 475 -23.94 -2.36 21.49
CA PHE A 475 -24.70 -1.87 22.64
C PHE A 475 -25.75 -0.82 22.22
N HIS A 476 -25.40 0.08 21.30
CA HIS A 476 -26.33 1.08 20.76
C HIS A 476 -27.50 0.43 20.01
N ILE A 477 -27.21 -0.60 19.20
CA ILE A 477 -28.22 -1.37 18.47
C ILE A 477 -29.15 -2.10 19.44
N VAL A 478 -28.59 -2.85 20.41
CA VAL A 478 -29.37 -3.60 21.40
C VAL A 478 -30.25 -2.67 22.22
N ARG A 479 -29.69 -1.55 22.69
CA ARG A 479 -30.44 -0.51 23.41
C ARG A 479 -31.61 -0.01 22.56
N ARG A 480 -31.38 0.28 21.28
CA ARG A 480 -32.43 0.81 20.41
C ARG A 480 -33.56 -0.19 20.20
N VAL A 481 -33.23 -1.44 19.87
CA VAL A 481 -34.21 -2.52 19.75
C VAL A 481 -35.03 -2.65 21.03
N TYR A 482 -34.38 -2.52 22.20
CA TYR A 482 -35.08 -2.56 23.48
C TYR A 482 -36.05 -1.37 23.69
N TYR A 483 -35.62 -0.12 23.39
CA TYR A 483 -36.46 1.07 23.58
C TYR A 483 -37.62 1.18 22.60
N THR A 484 -37.45 0.79 21.33
CA THR A 484 -38.56 0.73 20.37
C THR A 484 -39.60 -0.32 20.72
N ASN A 485 -39.30 -1.22 21.67
CA ASN A 485 -40.18 -2.31 22.07
C ASN A 485 -40.97 -2.05 23.36
N ASN A 486 -40.65 -0.98 24.11
CA ASN A 486 -41.30 -0.62 25.39
C ASN A 486 -42.19 0.63 25.29
N VAL A 487 -42.38 1.14 24.07
CA VAL A 487 -43.37 2.15 23.69
C VAL A 487 -44.33 1.48 22.72
#